data_AF-A0A2K0U515-F1
#
_entry.id   AF-A0A2K0U515-F1
#
_cell.length_a   1.000
_cell.length_b   1.000
_cell.length_c   1.000
_cell.angle_alpha   90.00
_cell.angle_beta   90.00
_cell.angle_gamma   90.00
#
_symmetry.space_group_name_H-M   'P 1'
#
loop_
_entity.id
_entity.type
_entity.pdbx_description
1 polymer ?
#
loop_
_entity_poly.entity_id
_entity_poly.type
_entity_poly.pdbx_seq_one_letter_code
_entity_poly.pdbx_strand_id
1 'polypeptide(L)'
;MDQLLTTLWSRGGWFRAFTPPSPPDNAPQAPQTPQGTPILDVPSDVLLLIGDYLNDAELLSLKLACRSTYALFPQTYKSLPPYLKKRFLPIIEKDPLGKGTVYCHVCNRLHPFNETTGPQSGPELGVVDGKGHKCMSRDRFSPAGNPFSLSYTHARLAMNRHLYGPEYGIPLANLCTEQSERRDLVTMRCSTSAKIMDDELFLQRTYALTVARRDVAEFRNRTGARDIKLCEHTSLFPASSPFRQSILELLKKPAAGGDGLVPCREAPGSCGLCLMDYDITIQPCADESYSIVIRAIHQLGSCRSPRDWKWARFSESYRIHIFYPSRPNRRGSTYSPGSLHKRWDDDEREACAVLGGRSGSAVTGLFGLSLFS
;
A
#
# COMPACT_ATOMS: atom_id res chain seq x y z
N MET A 1 21.63 -10.13 -10.48
CA MET A 1 20.76 -11.32 -10.62
C MET A 1 21.58 -12.52 -10.98
N ASP A 2 22.34 -12.56 -12.10
CA ASP A 2 23.34 -13.62 -12.29
C ASP A 2 24.31 -13.66 -11.13
N GLN A 3 25.07 -12.60 -10.81
CA GLN A 3 25.92 -12.59 -9.60
C GLN A 3 25.18 -12.95 -8.30
N LEU A 4 23.88 -12.66 -8.16
CA LEU A 4 23.07 -13.00 -6.99
C LEU A 4 22.72 -14.50 -6.99
N LEU A 5 22.33 -15.05 -8.14
CA LEU A 5 22.07 -16.46 -8.38
C LEU A 5 23.36 -17.28 -8.33
N THR A 6 24.46 -16.81 -8.91
CA THR A 6 25.78 -17.45 -8.84
C THR A 6 26.34 -17.39 -7.42
N THR A 7 26.18 -16.29 -6.68
CA THR A 7 26.63 -16.23 -5.25
C THR A 7 25.73 -17.03 -4.32
N LEU A 8 24.41 -17.07 -4.56
CA LEU A 8 23.47 -17.94 -3.83
C LEU A 8 23.80 -19.43 -4.06
N TRP A 9 24.27 -19.80 -5.26
CA TRP A 9 24.57 -21.19 -5.63
C TRP A 9 26.00 -21.64 -5.29
N SER A 10 27.00 -20.75 -5.36
CA SER A 10 28.41 -21.10 -5.06
C SER A 10 28.72 -21.17 -3.57
N ARG A 11 27.88 -20.62 -2.68
CA ARG A 11 28.06 -20.68 -1.22
C ARG A 11 27.52 -21.95 -0.54
N GLY A 12 26.95 -22.92 -1.27
CA GLY A 12 26.58 -24.24 -0.74
C GLY A 12 25.53 -24.28 0.40
N GLY A 13 25.05 -23.14 0.88
CA GLY A 13 24.11 -23.05 2.00
C GLY A 13 22.64 -23.31 1.64
N TRP A 14 22.28 -23.23 0.35
CA TRP A 14 20.88 -23.24 -0.09
C TRP A 14 20.16 -24.59 0.12
N PHE A 15 20.85 -25.73 -0.07
CA PHE A 15 20.27 -27.06 0.16
C PHE A 15 20.30 -27.53 1.62
N ARG A 16 21.06 -26.86 2.49
CA ARG A 16 21.07 -27.18 3.94
C ARG A 16 19.87 -26.60 4.70
N ALA A 17 19.16 -25.62 4.13
CA ALA A 17 17.97 -25.04 4.76
C ALA A 17 16.72 -25.92 4.69
N PHE A 18 16.76 -27.01 3.91
CA PHE A 18 15.68 -28.01 3.79
C PHE A 18 16.02 -29.34 4.48
N THR A 19 17.17 -29.44 5.16
CA THR A 19 17.40 -30.54 6.10
C THR A 19 16.56 -30.26 7.35
N PRO A 20 15.59 -31.12 7.70
CA PRO A 20 14.89 -30.98 8.98
C PRO A 20 15.92 -31.00 10.13
N PRO A 21 15.71 -30.22 11.20
CA PRO A 21 16.60 -30.26 12.36
C PRO A 21 16.67 -31.69 12.89
N SER A 22 17.88 -32.13 13.24
CA SER A 22 18.10 -33.43 13.88
C SER A 22 17.17 -33.54 15.09
N PRO A 23 16.38 -34.63 15.22
CA PRO A 23 15.55 -34.81 16.40
C PRO A 23 16.45 -34.93 17.65
N PRO A 24 16.01 -34.44 18.81
CA PRO A 24 16.70 -34.69 20.07
C PRO A 24 16.75 -36.20 20.35
N ASP A 25 17.88 -36.67 20.84
CA ASP A 25 18.33 -38.07 20.96
C ASP A 25 17.46 -39.05 21.80
N ASN A 26 16.19 -38.75 22.10
CA ASN A 26 15.36 -39.64 22.92
C ASN A 26 13.87 -39.65 22.51
N ALA A 27 13.51 -40.45 21.50
CA ALA A 27 12.19 -41.10 21.38
C ALA A 27 12.22 -42.22 20.31
N PRO A 28 11.59 -43.39 20.55
CA PRO A 28 11.47 -44.44 19.54
C PRO A 28 10.27 -44.17 18.62
N GLN A 29 10.50 -43.50 17.49
CA GLN A 29 9.62 -43.56 16.33
C GLN A 29 10.47 -43.73 15.07
N ALA A 30 10.17 -44.78 14.30
CA ALA A 30 10.80 -45.03 13.02
C ALA A 30 10.59 -43.81 12.10
N PRO A 31 11.66 -43.17 11.59
CA PRO A 31 11.50 -42.03 10.70
C PRO A 31 10.92 -42.54 9.38
N GLN A 32 9.71 -42.09 9.04
CA GLN A 32 9.25 -42.16 7.66
C GLN A 32 10.25 -41.35 6.83
N THR A 33 11.05 -42.02 6.02
CA THR A 33 11.91 -41.37 5.05
C THR A 33 11.04 -40.46 4.19
N PRO A 34 11.44 -39.17 4.00
CA PRO A 34 10.69 -38.30 3.11
C PRO A 34 10.61 -38.99 1.75
N GLN A 35 9.39 -39.32 1.32
CA GLN A 35 9.15 -39.86 -0.01
C GLN A 35 9.83 -38.91 -1.00
N GLY A 36 10.67 -39.46 -1.87
CA GLY A 36 11.45 -38.69 -2.85
C GLY A 36 10.56 -37.76 -3.69
N THR A 37 11.18 -36.79 -4.36
CA THR A 37 10.43 -35.88 -5.25
C THR A 37 10.11 -36.63 -6.55
N PRO A 38 8.85 -37.07 -6.78
CA PRO A 38 8.55 -38.06 -7.83
C PRO A 38 8.87 -37.55 -9.25
N ILE A 39 8.89 -36.23 -9.42
CA ILE A 39 9.23 -35.57 -10.69
C ILE A 39 10.72 -35.66 -11.04
N LEU A 40 11.62 -35.86 -10.06
CA LEU A 40 13.06 -35.99 -10.32
C LEU A 40 13.47 -37.44 -10.62
N ASP A 41 12.56 -38.39 -10.41
CA ASP A 41 12.77 -39.81 -10.71
C ASP A 41 12.45 -40.15 -12.18
N VAL A 42 11.88 -39.21 -12.94
CA VAL A 42 11.58 -39.40 -14.36
C VAL A 42 12.85 -39.19 -15.22
N PRO A 43 12.98 -39.88 -16.37
CA PRO A 43 14.10 -39.68 -17.29
C PRO A 43 14.23 -38.22 -17.74
N SER A 44 15.47 -37.77 -18.00
CA SER A 44 15.75 -36.42 -18.49
C SER A 44 14.96 -36.07 -19.75
N ASP A 45 14.73 -37.04 -20.64
CA ASP A 45 13.98 -36.85 -21.88
C ASP A 45 12.52 -36.48 -21.60
N VAL A 46 11.92 -37.04 -20.55
CA VAL A 46 10.57 -36.69 -20.11
C VAL A 46 10.55 -35.27 -19.53
N LEU A 47 11.57 -34.88 -18.76
CA LEU A 47 11.69 -33.50 -18.27
C LEU A 47 11.86 -32.49 -19.41
N LEU A 48 12.63 -32.83 -20.44
CA LEU A 48 12.79 -32.00 -21.64
C LEU A 48 11.46 -31.87 -22.40
N LEU A 49 10.73 -32.98 -22.58
CA LEU A 49 9.39 -32.97 -23.16
C LEU A 49 8.43 -32.07 -22.36
N ILE A 50 8.42 -32.16 -21.03
CA ILE A 50 7.64 -31.24 -20.19
C ILE A 50 8.06 -29.79 -20.46
N GLY A 51 9.37 -29.54 -20.54
CA GLY A 51 9.92 -28.22 -20.84
C GLY A 51 9.44 -27.62 -22.15
N ASP A 52 9.25 -28.44 -23.19
CA ASP A 52 8.74 -28.00 -24.50
C ASP A 52 7.29 -27.50 -24.45
N TYR A 53 6.51 -27.89 -23.44
CA TYR A 53 5.14 -27.40 -23.21
C TYR A 53 5.07 -26.17 -22.28
N LEU A 54 6.18 -25.76 -21.67
CA LEU A 54 6.23 -24.59 -20.79
C LEU A 54 6.60 -23.32 -21.57
N ASN A 55 6.01 -22.19 -21.19
CA ASN A 55 6.51 -20.91 -21.71
C ASN A 55 7.86 -20.54 -21.07
N ASP A 56 8.63 -19.63 -21.67
CA ASP A 56 10.00 -19.34 -21.18
C ASP A 56 10.06 -18.90 -19.70
N ALA A 57 9.00 -18.29 -19.15
CA ALA A 57 8.95 -17.90 -17.75
C ALA A 57 8.76 -19.11 -16.84
N GLU A 58 7.84 -20.00 -17.19
CA GLU A 58 7.60 -21.27 -16.48
C GLU A 58 8.80 -22.20 -16.58
N LEU A 59 9.42 -22.29 -17.76
CA LEU A 59 10.63 -23.06 -18.00
C LEU A 59 11.78 -22.56 -17.11
N LEU A 60 11.94 -21.24 -16.98
CA LEU A 60 12.95 -20.67 -16.10
C LEU A 60 12.63 -20.95 -14.62
N SER A 61 11.36 -20.95 -14.22
CA SER A 61 10.95 -21.37 -12.86
C SER A 61 11.29 -22.84 -12.62
N LEU A 62 10.98 -23.75 -13.55
CA LEU A 62 11.33 -25.16 -13.46
C LEU A 62 12.85 -25.35 -13.39
N LYS A 63 13.59 -24.62 -14.22
CA LYS A 63 15.06 -24.60 -14.21
C LYS A 63 15.62 -24.20 -12.84
N LEU A 64 14.98 -23.28 -12.13
CA LEU A 64 15.45 -22.83 -10.81
C LEU A 64 15.00 -23.72 -9.64
N ALA A 65 14.13 -24.71 -9.88
CA ALA A 65 13.59 -25.55 -8.82
C ALA A 65 14.66 -26.43 -8.14
N CYS A 66 15.60 -27.00 -8.90
CA CYS A 66 16.68 -27.81 -8.34
C CYS A 66 17.93 -27.83 -9.23
N ARG A 67 19.02 -28.46 -8.73
CA ARG A 67 20.28 -28.58 -9.47
C ARG A 67 20.13 -29.39 -10.76
N SER A 68 19.32 -30.45 -10.74
CA SER A 68 19.11 -31.32 -11.90
C SER A 68 18.41 -30.59 -13.03
N THR A 69 17.28 -29.92 -12.75
CA THR A 69 16.57 -29.12 -13.76
C THR A 69 17.39 -27.91 -14.23
N TYR A 70 18.22 -27.33 -13.35
CA TYR A 70 19.11 -26.24 -13.73
C TYR A 70 20.12 -26.64 -14.81
N ALA A 71 20.65 -27.86 -14.73
CA ALA A 71 21.63 -28.38 -15.69
C ALA A 71 20.98 -28.79 -17.03
N LEU A 72 19.70 -29.15 -17.03
CA LEU A 72 19.00 -29.65 -18.22
C LEU A 72 18.62 -28.55 -19.21
N PHE A 73 18.21 -27.38 -18.73
CA PHE A 73 17.66 -26.33 -19.60
C PHE A 73 18.68 -25.23 -19.92
N PRO A 74 18.99 -24.92 -21.20
CA PRO A 74 19.99 -23.91 -21.57
C PRO A 74 19.54 -22.46 -21.35
N GLN A 75 18.23 -22.20 -21.22
CA GLN A 75 17.65 -20.86 -21.15
C GLN A 75 18.18 -20.07 -19.97
N THR A 76 18.47 -18.77 -20.16
CA THR A 76 19.00 -17.91 -19.11
C THR A 76 18.08 -16.74 -18.83
N TYR A 77 18.12 -16.21 -17.61
CA TYR A 77 17.39 -15.00 -17.27
C TYR A 77 17.81 -13.80 -18.15
N LYS A 78 19.09 -13.75 -18.56
CA LYS A 78 19.62 -12.67 -19.42
C LYS A 78 18.93 -12.65 -20.77
N SER A 79 18.71 -13.82 -21.40
CA SER A 79 18.07 -13.94 -22.71
C SER A 79 16.58 -13.63 -22.70
N LEU A 80 15.92 -13.60 -21.53
CA LEU A 80 14.50 -13.30 -21.47
C LEU A 80 14.19 -11.85 -21.91
N PRO A 81 13.22 -11.66 -22.82
CA PRO A 81 12.75 -10.33 -23.19
C PRO A 81 12.03 -9.65 -22.00
N PRO A 82 11.96 -8.30 -21.98
CA PRO A 82 11.40 -7.55 -20.85
C PRO A 82 9.97 -7.95 -20.45
N TYR A 83 9.12 -8.30 -21.41
CA TYR A 83 7.74 -8.68 -21.12
C TYR A 83 7.65 -10.02 -20.38
N LEU A 84 8.54 -10.98 -20.66
CA LEU A 84 8.62 -12.25 -19.94
C LEU A 84 9.24 -12.07 -18.56
N LYS A 85 10.28 -11.22 -18.43
CA LYS A 85 10.82 -10.83 -17.12
C LYS A 85 9.74 -10.26 -16.21
N LYS A 86 8.81 -9.47 -16.76
CA LYS A 86 7.68 -8.91 -16.02
C LYS A 86 6.68 -9.97 -15.52
N ARG A 87 6.59 -11.12 -16.20
CA ARG A 87 5.76 -12.27 -15.76
C ARG A 87 6.52 -13.16 -14.77
N PHE A 88 7.81 -13.36 -15.01
CA PHE A 88 8.68 -14.25 -14.25
C PHE A 88 9.06 -13.69 -12.87
N LEU A 89 9.44 -12.42 -12.78
CA LEU A 89 9.94 -11.85 -11.53
C LEU A 89 8.92 -11.84 -10.38
N PRO A 90 7.62 -11.57 -10.59
CA PRO A 90 6.60 -11.76 -9.55
C PRO A 90 6.46 -13.21 -9.09
N ILE A 91 6.79 -14.20 -9.91
CA ILE A 91 6.79 -15.61 -9.51
C ILE A 91 7.96 -15.87 -8.56
N ILE A 92 9.14 -15.32 -8.83
CA ILE A 92 10.29 -15.43 -7.93
C ILE A 92 10.05 -14.66 -6.64
N GLU A 93 9.42 -13.48 -6.70
CA GLU A 93 9.10 -12.67 -5.52
C GLU A 93 8.28 -13.44 -4.47
N LYS A 94 7.34 -14.29 -4.89
CA LYS A 94 6.54 -15.13 -3.98
C LYS A 94 7.23 -16.43 -3.54
N ASP A 95 8.31 -16.80 -4.22
CA ASP A 95 9.04 -18.04 -3.98
C ASP A 95 10.01 -17.88 -2.79
N PRO A 96 10.41 -18.95 -2.07
CA PRO A 96 11.48 -18.88 -1.08
C PRO A 96 12.77 -18.21 -1.57
N LEU A 97 13.06 -18.27 -2.88
CA LEU A 97 14.17 -17.55 -3.51
C LEU A 97 14.02 -16.02 -3.50
N GLY A 98 12.79 -15.51 -3.42
CA GLY A 98 12.47 -14.09 -3.42
C GLY A 98 12.43 -13.44 -2.04
N LYS A 99 12.66 -14.19 -0.96
CA LYS A 99 12.62 -13.68 0.42
C LYS A 99 13.49 -12.42 0.58
N GLY A 100 12.96 -11.41 1.26
CA GLY A 100 13.62 -10.12 1.43
C GLY A 100 13.74 -9.27 0.15
N THR A 101 13.07 -9.66 -0.94
CA THR A 101 13.03 -8.88 -2.18
C THR A 101 11.62 -8.52 -2.64
N VAL A 102 11.51 -7.47 -3.44
CA VAL A 102 10.25 -6.97 -4.00
C VAL A 102 10.41 -6.65 -5.48
N TYR A 103 9.38 -6.98 -6.26
CA TYR A 103 9.35 -6.69 -7.68
C TYR A 103 9.03 -5.22 -7.96
N CYS A 104 9.93 -4.56 -8.70
CA CYS A 104 9.73 -3.20 -9.18
C CYS A 104 9.26 -3.18 -10.64
N HIS A 105 8.03 -2.69 -10.86
CA HIS A 105 7.44 -2.56 -12.19
C HIS A 105 8.12 -1.52 -13.09
N VAL A 106 8.87 -0.56 -12.50
CA VAL A 106 9.49 0.54 -13.26
C VAL A 106 10.76 0.08 -13.98
N CYS A 107 11.63 -0.66 -13.29
CA CYS A 107 12.90 -1.14 -13.86
C CYS A 107 12.87 -2.63 -14.23
N ASN A 108 11.80 -3.34 -13.87
CA ASN A 108 11.63 -4.77 -14.10
C ASN A 108 12.75 -5.61 -13.43
N ARG A 109 12.96 -5.37 -12.13
CA ARG A 109 13.97 -6.05 -11.30
C ARG A 109 13.41 -6.34 -9.91
N LEU A 110 14.02 -7.30 -9.22
CA LEU A 110 13.84 -7.50 -7.78
C LEU A 110 14.82 -6.57 -7.03
N HIS A 111 14.29 -5.85 -6.04
CA HIS A 111 15.07 -5.03 -5.14
C HIS A 111 15.00 -5.60 -3.73
N PRO A 112 16.10 -5.54 -2.95
CA PRO A 112 15.99 -5.79 -1.52
C PRO A 112 15.08 -4.73 -0.89
N PHE A 113 14.39 -5.09 0.19
CA PHE A 113 13.65 -4.12 1.01
C PHE A 113 14.04 -4.28 2.48
N ASN A 114 13.77 -3.24 3.28
CA ASN A 114 13.92 -3.29 4.73
C ASN A 114 12.53 -3.39 5.36
N GLU A 115 12.35 -4.29 6.34
CA GLU A 115 11.10 -4.46 7.06
C GLU A 115 10.62 -3.21 7.81
N THR A 116 11.52 -2.29 8.16
CA THR A 116 11.18 -1.01 8.83
C THR A 116 10.80 0.10 7.87
N THR A 117 10.82 -0.17 6.56
CA THR A 117 10.48 0.80 5.54
C THR A 117 9.01 1.22 5.65
N GLY A 118 8.73 2.51 5.53
CA GLY A 118 7.38 3.03 5.46
C GLY A 118 7.30 4.41 4.79
N PRO A 119 6.11 5.03 4.72
CA PRO A 119 5.92 6.37 4.18
C PRO A 119 6.70 7.49 4.89
N GLN A 120 7.17 7.23 6.11
CA GLN A 120 8.03 8.14 6.90
C GLN A 120 9.51 7.93 6.66
N SER A 121 9.90 6.76 6.15
CA SER A 121 11.26 6.57 5.66
C SER A 121 11.41 7.55 4.51
N GLY A 122 12.32 8.51 4.62
CA GLY A 122 12.56 9.50 3.57
C GLY A 122 12.86 8.84 2.21
N PRO A 123 13.23 9.60 1.18
CA PRO A 123 13.69 9.02 -0.09
C PRO A 123 14.91 8.07 0.03
N GLU A 124 15.42 7.83 1.25
CA GLU A 124 16.59 7.07 1.64
C GLU A 124 16.47 5.53 1.58
N LEU A 125 15.53 4.97 0.81
CA LEU A 125 15.71 3.60 0.33
C LEU A 125 16.74 3.60 -0.79
N GLY A 126 18.02 3.60 -0.38
CA GLY A 126 19.15 3.31 -1.27
C GLY A 126 20.14 4.46 -1.51
N VAL A 127 20.31 5.38 -0.56
CA VAL A 127 21.49 6.29 -0.57
C VAL A 127 22.64 5.61 0.18
N VAL A 128 23.10 4.47 -0.34
CA VAL A 128 24.41 3.93 0.08
C VAL A 128 25.48 4.20 -0.98
N ASP A 129 25.11 4.60 -2.21
CA ASP A 129 26.09 4.77 -3.31
C ASP A 129 25.77 5.88 -4.34
N GLY A 130 25.08 6.96 -3.96
CA GLY A 130 24.83 8.13 -4.84
C GLY A 130 24.01 7.87 -6.12
N LYS A 131 23.67 6.60 -6.40
CA LYS A 131 22.78 6.12 -7.48
C LYS A 131 21.49 5.60 -6.87
N GLY A 132 20.80 6.45 -6.11
CA GLY A 132 19.50 6.11 -5.52
C GLY A 132 18.58 5.47 -6.57
N HIS A 133 17.83 4.44 -6.17
CA HIS A 133 16.93 3.71 -7.06
C HIS A 133 15.84 4.65 -7.59
N LYS A 134 16.10 5.36 -8.71
CA LYS A 134 15.17 6.25 -9.44
C LYS A 134 13.83 5.58 -9.78
N CYS A 135 13.76 4.26 -9.62
CA CYS A 135 12.60 3.42 -9.84
C CYS A 135 11.49 3.67 -8.80
N MET A 136 11.83 4.01 -7.55
CA MET A 136 10.84 4.10 -6.47
C MET A 136 10.07 5.42 -6.41
N SER A 137 10.47 6.45 -7.18
CA SER A 137 9.87 7.78 -7.14
C SER A 137 8.72 7.99 -8.13
N ARG A 138 8.54 7.12 -9.13
CA ARG A 138 7.65 7.40 -10.28
C ARG A 138 6.17 7.06 -10.07
N ASP A 139 5.82 6.32 -9.02
CA ASP A 139 4.43 5.93 -8.68
C ASP A 139 4.21 6.13 -7.17
N ARG A 140 4.17 7.40 -6.74
CA ARG A 140 3.94 7.79 -5.34
C ARG A 140 2.70 8.65 -5.22
N PHE A 141 1.93 8.40 -4.17
CA PHE A 141 0.96 9.35 -3.65
C PHE A 141 1.66 10.26 -2.65
N SER A 142 1.87 11.51 -3.04
CA SER A 142 2.54 12.53 -2.24
C SER A 142 1.84 13.86 -2.50
N PRO A 143 0.57 14.02 -2.07
CA PRO A 143 -0.15 15.25 -2.32
C PRO A 143 0.65 16.44 -1.81
N ALA A 144 0.72 17.49 -2.62
CA ALA A 144 1.39 18.73 -2.24
C ALA A 144 0.89 19.19 -0.87
N GLY A 145 1.82 19.60 -0.01
CA GLY A 145 1.46 19.93 1.38
C GLY A 145 1.07 18.71 2.21
N ASN A 146 1.55 17.51 1.92
CA ASN A 146 1.38 16.38 2.81
C ASN A 146 2.72 15.64 2.98
N PRO A 147 3.24 15.53 4.21
CA PRO A 147 4.48 14.81 4.47
C PRO A 147 4.34 13.29 4.29
N PHE A 148 3.11 12.78 4.17
CA PHE A 148 2.87 11.37 3.88
C PHE A 148 3.13 11.06 2.40
N SER A 149 4.18 10.28 2.14
CA SER A 149 4.56 9.82 0.81
C SER A 149 4.44 8.30 0.69
N LEU A 150 3.34 7.83 0.09
CA LEU A 150 3.11 6.40 -0.11
C LEU A 150 3.50 5.97 -1.52
N SER A 151 4.52 5.13 -1.65
CA SER A 151 4.88 4.52 -2.92
C SER A 151 4.09 3.25 -3.20
N TYR A 152 3.95 2.91 -4.48
CA TYR A 152 3.38 1.62 -4.88
C TYR A 152 4.15 0.44 -4.27
N THR A 153 5.47 0.57 -4.11
CA THR A 153 6.31 -0.44 -3.47
C THR A 153 5.91 -0.66 -2.01
N HIS A 154 5.62 0.40 -1.25
CA HIS A 154 5.16 0.25 0.14
C HIS A 154 3.84 -0.52 0.21
N ALA A 155 2.89 -0.16 -0.65
CA ALA A 155 1.60 -0.85 -0.73
C ALA A 155 1.76 -2.32 -1.16
N ARG A 156 2.62 -2.59 -2.16
CA ARG A 156 2.93 -3.96 -2.60
C ARG A 156 3.57 -4.78 -1.48
N LEU A 157 4.52 -4.21 -0.73
CA LEU A 157 5.18 -4.89 0.38
C LEU A 157 4.19 -5.24 1.51
N ALA A 158 3.33 -4.30 1.90
CA ALA A 158 2.29 -4.59 2.90
C ALA A 158 1.37 -5.74 2.45
N MET A 159 0.97 -5.73 1.18
CA MET A 159 0.16 -6.80 0.59
C MET A 159 0.93 -8.12 0.40
N ASN A 160 2.24 -8.08 0.09
CA ASN A 160 3.06 -9.30 0.02
C ASN A 160 3.17 -9.96 1.39
N ARG A 161 3.30 -9.17 2.46
CA ARG A 161 3.32 -9.70 3.83
C ARG A 161 2.04 -10.43 4.17
N HIS A 162 0.90 -9.83 3.82
CA HIS A 162 -0.43 -10.43 4.01
C HIS A 162 -0.58 -11.74 3.23
N LEU A 163 -0.16 -11.77 1.96
CA LEU A 163 -0.39 -12.90 1.07
C LEU A 163 0.62 -14.05 1.23
N TYR A 164 1.88 -13.73 1.55
CA TYR A 164 2.99 -14.69 1.52
C TYR A 164 3.69 -14.86 2.86
N GLY A 165 3.37 -14.04 3.87
CA GLY A 165 3.92 -14.12 5.22
C GLY A 165 4.97 -13.05 5.54
N PRO A 166 5.45 -13.00 6.79
CA PRO A 166 6.26 -11.91 7.35
C PRO A 166 7.53 -11.59 6.55
N GLU A 167 8.20 -12.60 5.97
CA GLU A 167 9.48 -12.48 5.27
C GLU A 167 9.39 -11.83 3.87
N TYR A 168 8.17 -11.60 3.38
CA TYR A 168 7.89 -11.10 2.03
C TYR A 168 7.47 -9.64 1.98
N GLY A 169 7.38 -8.97 3.12
CA GLY A 169 6.96 -7.58 3.14
C GLY A 169 7.06 -6.86 4.48
N ILE A 170 6.51 -5.66 4.51
CA ILE A 170 6.52 -4.79 5.69
C ILE A 170 5.24 -5.00 6.52
N PRO A 171 5.31 -4.86 7.85
CA PRO A 171 4.11 -4.80 8.69
C PRO A 171 3.16 -3.70 8.22
N LEU A 172 1.84 -3.96 8.32
CA LEU A 172 0.82 -2.98 7.98
C LEU A 172 0.93 -1.70 8.83
N ALA A 173 1.38 -1.85 10.08
CA ALA A 173 1.66 -0.75 11.00
C ALA A 173 2.69 0.26 10.45
N ASN A 174 3.58 -0.14 9.52
CA ASN A 174 4.51 0.80 8.90
C ASN A 174 3.82 1.81 7.98
N LEU A 175 2.61 1.51 7.50
CA LEU A 175 1.79 2.46 6.74
C LEU A 175 1.00 3.39 7.66
N CYS A 176 0.83 3.01 8.93
CA CYS A 176 0.16 3.81 9.94
C CYS A 176 1.12 4.88 10.45
N THR A 177 0.72 6.14 10.37
CA THR A 177 1.62 7.26 10.69
C THR A 177 0.83 8.36 11.37
N GLU A 178 1.44 9.02 12.34
CA GLU A 178 0.89 10.21 12.97
C GLU A 178 1.88 11.35 12.82
N GLN A 179 1.37 12.52 12.46
CA GLN A 179 2.18 13.72 12.27
C GLN A 179 1.40 14.94 12.74
N SER A 180 2.11 15.87 13.33
CA SER A 180 1.58 17.19 13.67
C SER A 180 2.47 18.24 13.04
N GLU A 181 1.87 19.18 12.34
CA GLU A 181 2.57 20.25 11.64
C GLU A 181 1.80 21.55 11.84
N ARG A 182 2.52 22.62 12.19
CA ARG A 182 1.97 23.96 12.18
C ARG A 182 2.29 24.61 10.84
N ARG A 183 1.27 25.02 10.10
CA ARG A 183 1.38 25.65 8.78
C ARG A 183 0.75 27.02 8.75
N ASP A 184 1.58 28.02 9.00
CA ASP A 184 1.24 29.42 9.20
C ASP A 184 0.06 29.59 10.17
N LEU A 185 -1.17 29.71 9.65
CA LEU A 185 -2.40 29.98 10.39
C LEU A 185 -3.13 28.74 10.88
N VAL A 186 -2.72 27.55 10.45
CA VAL A 186 -3.41 26.29 10.73
C VAL A 186 -2.49 25.35 11.49
N THR A 187 -2.95 24.87 12.64
CA THR A 187 -2.36 23.70 13.29
C THR A 187 -3.04 22.47 12.73
N MET A 188 -2.25 21.55 12.17
CA MET A 188 -2.75 20.34 11.53
C MET A 188 -2.16 19.11 12.20
N ARG A 189 -3.03 18.18 12.62
CA ARG A 189 -2.66 16.81 12.97
C ARG A 189 -3.22 15.86 11.92
N CYS A 190 -2.34 15.03 11.37
CA CYS A 190 -2.67 14.02 10.39
C CYS A 190 -2.37 12.64 11.00
N SER A 191 -3.36 11.76 11.05
CA SER A 191 -3.12 10.34 11.31
C SER A 191 -3.52 9.52 10.10
N THR A 192 -2.85 8.39 9.92
CA THR A 192 -3.15 7.40 8.88
C THR A 192 -3.22 6.03 9.54
N SER A 193 -4.27 5.29 9.24
CA SER A 193 -4.43 3.89 9.60
C SER A 193 -4.65 3.06 8.32
N ALA A 194 -4.26 1.80 8.36
CA ALA A 194 -4.33 0.90 7.22
C ALA A 194 -4.98 -0.41 7.61
N LYS A 195 -5.74 -0.99 6.69
CA LYS A 195 -6.42 -2.29 6.83
C LYS A 195 -6.36 -3.08 5.53
N ILE A 196 -6.50 -4.39 5.63
CA ILE A 196 -6.65 -5.26 4.47
C ILE A 196 -8.00 -5.97 4.60
N MET A 197 -8.88 -5.76 3.62
CA MET A 197 -10.22 -6.34 3.57
C MET A 197 -10.41 -6.99 2.20
N ASP A 198 -10.80 -8.26 2.17
CA ASP A 198 -10.93 -9.10 0.96
C ASP A 198 -9.74 -8.96 -0.01
N ASP A 199 -8.52 -9.14 0.51
CA ASP A 199 -7.25 -9.02 -0.23
C ASP A 199 -7.02 -7.66 -0.92
N GLU A 200 -7.64 -6.61 -0.41
CA GLU A 200 -7.44 -5.25 -0.87
C GLU A 200 -6.99 -4.32 0.25
N LEU A 201 -6.05 -3.44 -0.08
CA LEU A 201 -5.51 -2.46 0.86
C LEU A 201 -6.43 -1.24 0.97
N PHE A 202 -6.73 -0.87 2.21
CA PHE A 202 -7.47 0.33 2.56
C PHE A 202 -6.63 1.25 3.44
N LEU A 203 -6.83 2.56 3.27
CA LEU A 203 -6.21 3.59 4.08
C LEU A 203 -7.26 4.57 4.57
N GLN A 204 -7.35 4.76 5.88
CA GLN A 204 -8.10 5.86 6.47
C GLN A 204 -7.11 6.94 6.90
N ARG A 205 -7.37 8.17 6.47
CA ARG A 205 -6.58 9.35 6.82
C ARG A 205 -7.46 10.34 7.56
N THR A 206 -7.04 10.73 8.75
CA THR A 206 -7.74 11.72 9.56
C THR A 206 -6.94 13.00 9.61
N TYR A 207 -7.57 14.09 9.20
CA TYR A 207 -7.03 15.44 9.22
C TYR A 207 -7.78 16.22 10.30
N ALA A 208 -7.11 16.59 11.37
CA ALA A 208 -7.63 17.48 12.40
C ALA A 208 -6.95 18.84 12.25
N LEU A 209 -7.72 19.85 11.87
CA LEU A 209 -7.25 21.22 11.64
C LEU A 209 -7.86 22.14 12.70
N THR A 210 -7.05 23.06 13.22
CA THR A 210 -7.52 24.17 14.05
C THR A 210 -7.21 25.48 13.36
N VAL A 211 -8.23 26.33 13.18
CA VAL A 211 -8.14 27.63 12.50
C VAL A 211 -8.78 28.69 13.37
N ALA A 212 -8.07 29.77 13.69
CA ALA A 212 -8.67 30.88 14.44
C ALA A 212 -9.75 31.58 13.60
N ARG A 213 -10.83 32.05 14.23
CA ARG A 213 -11.96 32.70 13.54
C ARG A 213 -11.56 33.90 12.68
N ARG A 214 -10.58 34.68 13.16
CA ARG A 214 -10.01 35.83 12.42
C ARG A 214 -9.26 35.42 11.15
N ASP A 215 -8.77 34.19 11.09
CA ASP A 215 -7.91 33.69 10.01
C ASP A 215 -8.69 32.92 8.94
N VAL A 216 -10.02 32.74 9.10
CA VAL A 216 -10.84 31.92 8.18
C VAL A 216 -10.86 32.48 6.76
N ALA A 217 -10.91 33.81 6.60
CA ALA A 217 -10.87 34.44 5.29
C ALA A 217 -9.56 34.12 4.55
N GLU A 218 -8.43 34.21 5.25
CA GLU A 218 -7.12 33.85 4.68
C GLU A 218 -7.02 32.34 4.44
N PHE A 219 -7.54 31.52 5.35
CA PHE A 219 -7.59 30.06 5.21
C PHE A 219 -8.33 29.64 3.92
N ARG A 220 -9.46 30.27 3.59
CA ARG A 220 -10.22 30.01 2.35
C ARG A 220 -9.49 30.45 1.07
N ASN A 221 -8.66 31.48 1.16
CA ASN A 221 -7.91 32.00 0.02
C ASN A 221 -6.63 31.19 -0.26
N ARG A 222 -6.34 30.14 0.53
CA ARG A 222 -5.21 29.25 0.27
C ARG A 222 -5.47 28.40 -0.97
N THR A 223 -4.60 28.55 -1.96
CA THR A 223 -4.63 27.79 -3.21
C THR A 223 -3.26 27.21 -3.55
N GLY A 224 -3.23 26.26 -4.49
CA GLY A 224 -1.99 25.75 -5.07
C GLY A 224 -1.19 24.81 -4.16
N ALA A 225 0.11 25.06 -4.00
CA ALA A 225 1.02 24.18 -3.24
C ALA A 225 0.79 24.21 -1.72
N ARG A 226 0.02 25.19 -1.23
CA ARG A 226 -0.36 25.35 0.18
C ARG A 226 -1.69 24.67 0.53
N ASP A 227 -2.40 24.18 -0.48
CA ASP A 227 -3.70 23.55 -0.31
C ASP A 227 -3.53 22.12 0.20
N ILE A 228 -4.33 21.75 1.20
CA ILE A 228 -4.35 20.40 1.74
C ILE A 228 -5.22 19.56 0.83
N LYS A 229 -4.68 18.42 0.38
CA LYS A 229 -5.42 17.49 -0.46
C LYS A 229 -5.76 16.22 0.31
N LEU A 230 -7.00 15.76 0.16
CA LEU A 230 -7.43 14.44 0.62
C LEU A 230 -6.93 13.37 -0.35
N CYS A 231 -7.07 13.64 -1.64
CA CYS A 231 -6.48 12.88 -2.73
C CYS A 231 -6.06 13.84 -3.86
N GLU A 232 -5.47 13.34 -4.95
CA GLU A 232 -5.01 14.22 -6.03
C GLU A 232 -6.13 14.89 -6.84
N HIS A 233 -7.36 14.43 -6.63
CA HIS A 233 -8.57 14.92 -7.27
C HIS A 233 -9.42 15.79 -6.36
N THR A 234 -9.23 15.76 -5.04
CA THR A 234 -10.06 16.46 -4.05
C THR A 234 -9.18 17.26 -3.08
N SER A 235 -9.29 18.57 -3.15
CA SER A 235 -8.66 19.53 -2.25
C SER A 235 -9.67 20.11 -1.24
N LEU A 236 -9.18 20.82 -0.22
CA LEU A 236 -10.08 21.55 0.69
C LEU A 236 -10.83 22.66 -0.06
N PHE A 237 -10.11 23.43 -0.88
CA PHE A 237 -10.65 24.59 -1.59
C PHE A 237 -10.56 24.44 -3.11
N PRO A 238 -11.33 25.23 -3.89
CA PRO A 238 -11.29 25.17 -5.33
C PRO A 238 -9.91 25.59 -5.83
N ALA A 239 -9.26 24.71 -6.58
CA ALA A 239 -8.05 25.04 -7.32
C ALA A 239 -8.39 25.63 -8.69
N SER A 240 -7.43 26.27 -9.34
CA SER A 240 -7.56 26.75 -10.72
C SER A 240 -7.83 25.65 -11.76
N SER A 241 -7.78 24.37 -11.37
CA SER A 241 -8.02 23.24 -12.27
C SER A 241 -9.49 22.80 -12.22
N PRO A 242 -10.20 22.79 -13.37
CA PRO A 242 -11.60 22.36 -13.44
C PRO A 242 -11.81 20.86 -13.18
N PHE A 243 -10.73 20.08 -13.17
CA PHE A 243 -10.75 18.64 -12.93
C PHE A 243 -10.61 18.28 -11.44
N ARG A 244 -10.46 19.27 -10.56
CA ARG A 244 -10.36 19.07 -9.12
C ARG A 244 -11.67 19.41 -8.44
N GLN A 245 -12.09 18.52 -7.56
CA GLN A 245 -13.21 18.72 -6.65
C GLN A 245 -12.73 19.41 -5.38
N SER A 246 -13.64 20.11 -4.71
CA SER A 246 -13.40 20.73 -3.41
C SER A 246 -14.44 20.24 -2.41
N ILE A 247 -14.16 20.43 -1.12
CA ILE A 247 -15.08 20.05 -0.04
C ILE A 247 -16.16 21.13 0.09
N LEU A 248 -17.41 20.76 -0.20
CA LEU A 248 -18.52 21.72 -0.28
C LEU A 248 -18.79 22.42 1.05
N GLU A 249 -18.61 21.71 2.17
CA GLU A 249 -18.82 22.21 3.52
C GLU A 249 -17.91 23.40 3.85
N LEU A 250 -16.68 23.40 3.35
CA LEU A 250 -15.72 24.49 3.57
C LEU A 250 -16.07 25.74 2.75
N LEU A 251 -16.88 25.60 1.70
CA LEU A 251 -17.33 26.69 0.84
C LEU A 251 -18.60 27.37 1.36
N LYS A 252 -19.36 26.72 2.25
CA LYS A 252 -20.61 27.28 2.81
C LYS A 252 -20.29 28.54 3.61
N LYS A 253 -21.04 29.62 3.34
CA LYS A 253 -20.96 30.88 4.10
C LYS A 253 -22.16 31.01 5.06
N PRO A 254 -22.01 31.67 6.21
CA PRO A 254 -23.12 31.93 7.12
C PRO A 254 -24.19 32.80 6.47
N ALA A 255 -25.47 32.50 6.75
CA ALA A 255 -26.60 33.26 6.20
C ALA A 255 -26.63 34.72 6.70
N ALA A 256 -26.12 34.98 7.91
CA ALA A 256 -26.02 36.32 8.50
C ALA A 256 -24.92 37.20 7.86
N GLY A 257 -24.22 36.70 6.83
CA GLY A 257 -23.05 37.33 6.26
C GLY A 257 -21.78 37.07 7.08
N GLY A 258 -20.63 37.37 6.48
CA GLY A 258 -19.30 37.21 7.07
C GLY A 258 -18.51 36.01 6.55
N ASP A 259 -17.27 35.90 7.05
CA ASP A 259 -16.29 34.94 6.55
C ASP A 259 -16.14 33.67 7.40
N GLY A 260 -17.01 33.47 8.40
CA GLY A 260 -16.98 32.28 9.26
C GLY A 260 -17.21 30.95 8.51
N LEU A 261 -16.86 29.84 9.15
CA LEU A 261 -17.21 28.49 8.68
C LEU A 261 -18.60 28.11 9.21
N VAL A 262 -19.36 27.37 8.41
CA VAL A 262 -20.67 26.85 8.82
C VAL A 262 -20.46 25.51 9.52
N PRO A 263 -20.88 25.37 10.80
CA PRO A 263 -20.74 24.10 11.50
C PRO A 263 -21.48 22.97 10.81
N CYS A 264 -20.89 21.79 10.83
CA CYS A 264 -21.49 20.57 10.32
C CYS A 264 -20.98 19.36 11.12
N ARG A 265 -21.74 18.27 11.09
CA ARG A 265 -21.35 17.02 11.74
C ARG A 265 -21.40 15.90 10.74
N GLU A 266 -20.26 15.24 10.55
CA GLU A 266 -20.10 14.04 9.72
C GLU A 266 -20.75 14.19 8.34
N ALA A 267 -20.63 15.37 7.74
CA ALA A 267 -21.18 15.64 6.43
C ALA A 267 -20.44 14.79 5.39
N PRO A 268 -21.15 13.94 4.63
CA PRO A 268 -20.51 12.97 3.76
C PRO A 268 -20.07 13.59 2.44
N GLY A 269 -19.01 13.06 1.88
CA GLY A 269 -18.53 13.39 0.55
C GLY A 269 -17.76 12.24 -0.09
N SER A 270 -17.47 12.38 -1.38
CA SER A 270 -16.73 11.38 -2.13
C SER A 270 -15.93 12.00 -3.27
N CYS A 271 -14.81 11.37 -3.60
CA CYS A 271 -14.11 11.66 -4.85
C CYS A 271 -14.84 11.00 -6.02
N GLY A 272 -15.05 11.75 -7.10
CA GLY A 272 -15.65 11.22 -8.33
C GLY A 272 -14.68 10.45 -9.23
N LEU A 273 -13.38 10.40 -8.91
CA LEU A 273 -12.36 9.79 -9.77
C LEU A 273 -11.70 8.57 -9.12
N CYS A 274 -11.06 8.73 -7.96
CA CYS A 274 -10.54 7.62 -7.17
C CYS A 274 -11.60 7.05 -6.21
N LEU A 275 -11.31 5.87 -5.65
CA LEU A 275 -12.10 5.28 -4.58
C LEU A 275 -11.71 5.93 -3.25
N MET A 276 -12.28 7.11 -3.02
CA MET A 276 -12.19 7.82 -1.75
C MET A 276 -13.58 8.29 -1.32
N ASP A 277 -13.99 7.88 -0.12
CA ASP A 277 -15.07 8.52 0.62
C ASP A 277 -14.50 9.36 1.75
N TYR A 278 -15.22 10.39 2.16
CA TYR A 278 -14.84 11.15 3.34
C TYR A 278 -16.06 11.63 4.10
N ASP A 279 -15.84 11.95 5.37
CA ASP A 279 -16.75 12.75 6.17
C ASP A 279 -16.01 13.94 6.75
N ILE A 280 -16.73 15.05 6.95
CA ILE A 280 -16.20 16.27 7.56
C ILE A 280 -17.09 16.75 8.71
N THR A 281 -16.44 17.12 9.81
CA THR A 281 -17.05 17.78 10.96
C THR A 281 -16.38 19.12 11.16
N ILE A 282 -17.18 20.18 11.27
CA ILE A 282 -16.74 21.54 11.56
C ILE A 282 -17.46 22.00 12.82
N GLN A 283 -16.70 22.36 13.84
CA GLN A 283 -17.25 22.82 15.11
C GLN A 283 -16.53 24.10 15.59
N PRO A 284 -17.27 25.09 16.11
CA PRO A 284 -16.66 26.21 16.80
C PRO A 284 -16.10 25.73 18.15
N CYS A 285 -14.95 26.26 18.53
CA CYS A 285 -14.30 26.03 19.81
C CYS A 285 -14.53 27.23 20.75
N ALA A 286 -14.34 27.03 22.05
CA ALA A 286 -14.53 28.08 23.07
C ALA A 286 -13.52 29.23 22.94
N ASP A 287 -12.39 29.01 22.28
CA ASP A 287 -11.27 29.95 22.12
C ASP A 287 -11.37 30.81 20.83
N GLU A 288 -12.58 31.03 20.31
CA GLU A 288 -12.81 31.72 19.02
C GLU A 288 -12.04 31.07 17.85
N SER A 289 -11.89 29.74 17.87
CA SER A 289 -11.34 28.96 16.77
C SER A 289 -12.38 27.98 16.19
N TYR A 290 -12.05 27.36 15.06
CA TYR A 290 -12.79 26.25 14.47
C TYR A 290 -11.92 25.00 14.52
N SER A 291 -12.51 23.90 14.97
CA SER A 291 -11.97 22.56 14.81
C SER A 291 -12.63 21.92 13.58
N ILE A 292 -11.81 21.48 12.64
CA ILE A 292 -12.23 20.82 11.40
C ILE A 292 -11.62 19.43 11.42
N VAL A 293 -12.44 18.40 11.42
CA VAL A 293 -12.01 17.00 11.36
C VAL A 293 -12.52 16.39 10.07
N ILE A 294 -11.60 15.89 9.25
CA ILE A 294 -11.92 15.20 8.00
C ILE A 294 -11.37 13.79 8.08
N ARG A 295 -12.22 12.78 7.89
CA ARG A 295 -11.81 11.37 7.79
C ARG A 295 -12.01 10.93 6.35
N ALA A 296 -10.93 10.55 5.68
CA ALA A 296 -10.94 10.12 4.29
C ALA A 296 -10.48 8.66 4.16
N ILE A 297 -11.36 7.80 3.67
CA ILE A 297 -11.11 6.38 3.46
C ILE A 297 -10.85 6.12 1.99
N HIS A 298 -9.71 5.50 1.69
CA HIS A 298 -9.25 5.16 0.36
C HIS A 298 -9.17 3.65 0.19
N GLN A 299 -9.61 3.15 -0.98
CA GLN A 299 -9.39 1.76 -1.40
C GLN A 299 -8.35 1.73 -2.51
N LEU A 300 -7.20 1.11 -2.23
CA LEU A 300 -6.02 1.09 -3.10
C LEU A 300 -5.98 -0.15 -4.00
N GLY A 301 -6.86 -1.13 -3.74
CA GLY A 301 -6.95 -2.40 -4.46
C GLY A 301 -5.94 -3.44 -3.97
N SER A 302 -5.69 -4.46 -4.78
CA SER A 302 -4.81 -5.59 -4.42
C SER A 302 -3.30 -5.27 -4.44
N CYS A 303 -2.94 -4.08 -4.95
CA CYS A 303 -1.57 -3.61 -5.11
C CYS A 303 -0.66 -4.63 -5.82
N ARG A 304 -1.22 -5.40 -6.78
CA ARG A 304 -0.49 -6.38 -7.60
C ARG A 304 0.03 -5.79 -8.92
N SER A 305 -0.58 -4.70 -9.40
CA SER A 305 -0.09 -3.90 -10.52
C SER A 305 -0.25 -2.40 -10.27
N PRO A 306 0.73 -1.54 -10.58
CA PRO A 306 0.57 -0.08 -10.51
C PRO A 306 -0.36 0.44 -11.63
N ARG A 307 -0.78 -0.43 -12.56
CA ARG A 307 -1.80 -0.14 -13.56
C ARG A 307 -3.20 -0.53 -13.10
N ASP A 308 -3.34 -1.17 -11.94
CA ASP A 308 -4.64 -1.33 -11.31
C ASP A 308 -5.30 0.05 -11.18
N TRP A 309 -6.54 0.17 -11.63
CA TRP A 309 -7.16 1.48 -11.75
C TRP A 309 -7.39 2.15 -10.38
N LYS A 310 -7.58 1.37 -9.30
CA LYS A 310 -7.78 1.89 -7.94
C LYS A 310 -6.50 2.61 -7.49
N TRP A 311 -5.35 1.92 -7.57
CA TRP A 311 -4.05 2.52 -7.30
C TRP A 311 -3.73 3.67 -8.28
N ALA A 312 -3.92 3.43 -9.57
CA ALA A 312 -3.48 4.37 -10.60
C ALA A 312 -4.26 5.70 -10.58
N ARG A 313 -5.54 5.68 -10.18
CA ARG A 313 -6.31 6.89 -9.90
C ARG A 313 -5.86 7.53 -8.60
N PHE A 314 -5.63 6.76 -7.55
CA PHE A 314 -5.14 7.28 -6.28
C PHE A 314 -3.82 8.08 -6.41
N SER A 315 -2.87 7.62 -7.23
CA SER A 315 -1.55 8.25 -7.42
C SER A 315 -1.42 9.14 -8.67
N GLU A 316 -2.51 9.65 -9.25
CA GLU A 316 -2.52 10.21 -10.62
C GLU A 316 -1.77 11.56 -10.79
N SER A 317 -1.51 12.34 -9.72
CA SER A 317 -0.84 13.66 -9.81
C SER A 317 0.54 13.65 -10.46
N TYR A 318 1.22 12.51 -10.44
CA TYR A 318 2.54 12.37 -11.06
C TYR A 318 2.48 12.22 -12.60
N ARG A 319 1.29 12.35 -13.21
CA ARG A 319 1.05 12.18 -14.65
C ARG A 319 0.15 13.28 -15.23
N ILE A 320 0.50 14.54 -14.98
CA ILE A 320 -0.25 15.75 -15.40
C ILE A 320 -0.57 15.78 -16.92
N HIS A 321 0.24 15.14 -17.76
CA HIS A 321 0.00 15.09 -19.21
C HIS A 321 -0.88 13.94 -19.69
N ILE A 322 -1.43 13.14 -18.77
CA ILE A 322 -2.20 11.96 -19.16
C ILE A 322 -3.36 11.73 -18.19
N PHE A 323 -4.31 12.67 -18.16
CA PHE A 323 -5.68 12.27 -17.92
C PHE A 323 -6.02 11.27 -19.03
N TYR A 324 -6.04 9.99 -18.70
CA TYR A 324 -6.50 8.96 -19.62
C TYR A 324 -8.02 8.89 -19.44
N PRO A 325 -8.83 9.55 -20.29
CA PRO A 325 -10.28 9.50 -20.17
C PRO A 325 -10.80 8.06 -20.24
N SER A 326 -10.05 7.16 -20.88
CA SER A 326 -10.36 5.73 -21.01
C SER A 326 -10.02 4.88 -19.78
N ARG A 327 -9.33 5.40 -18.76
CA ARG A 327 -9.08 4.61 -17.55
C ARG A 327 -10.37 4.51 -16.73
N PRO A 328 -10.71 3.32 -16.21
CA PRO A 328 -11.77 3.19 -15.24
C PRO A 328 -11.60 4.18 -14.09
N ASN A 329 -12.73 4.68 -13.60
CA ASN A 329 -12.82 5.59 -12.49
C ASN A 329 -14.09 5.26 -11.70
N ARG A 330 -14.25 5.89 -10.54
CA ARG A 330 -15.42 5.64 -9.69
C ARG A 330 -16.75 5.84 -10.41
N ARG A 331 -16.92 6.92 -11.19
CA ARG A 331 -18.18 7.25 -11.90
C ARG A 331 -18.63 6.15 -12.86
N GLY A 332 -17.69 5.39 -13.43
CA GLY A 332 -17.98 4.25 -14.31
C GLY A 332 -17.94 2.89 -13.60
N SER A 333 -17.90 2.86 -12.27
CA SER A 333 -17.77 1.64 -11.48
C SER A 333 -19.05 1.33 -10.69
N THR A 334 -19.12 0.16 -10.07
CA THR A 334 -20.20 -0.24 -9.17
C THR A 334 -20.11 0.41 -7.77
N TYR A 335 -19.08 1.20 -7.48
CA TYR A 335 -18.85 1.80 -6.16
C TYR A 335 -19.62 3.12 -5.97
N SER A 336 -20.78 3.03 -5.33
CA SER A 336 -21.57 4.21 -4.94
C SER A 336 -20.87 5.06 -3.88
N PRO A 337 -21.10 6.39 -3.83
CA PRO A 337 -20.69 7.23 -2.70
C PRO A 337 -21.05 6.60 -1.35
N GLY A 338 -20.13 6.68 -0.38
CA GLY A 338 -20.31 6.13 0.98
C GLY A 338 -20.09 4.62 1.12
N SER A 339 -19.90 3.87 0.03
CA SER A 339 -19.67 2.42 0.10
C SER A 339 -18.41 2.05 0.89
N LEU A 340 -17.38 2.91 0.88
CA LEU A 340 -16.12 2.63 1.57
C LEU A 340 -16.24 2.82 3.08
N HIS A 341 -16.97 3.85 3.53
CA HIS A 341 -17.29 4.01 4.95
C HIS A 341 -18.05 2.80 5.47
N LYS A 342 -19.11 2.40 4.77
CA LYS A 342 -19.90 1.24 5.16
C LYS A 342 -19.02 0.00 5.32
N ARG A 343 -18.17 -0.29 4.33
CA ARG A 343 -17.28 -1.46 4.35
C ARG A 343 -16.25 -1.39 5.48
N TRP A 344 -15.68 -0.21 5.74
CA TRP A 344 -14.74 0.01 6.84
C TRP A 344 -15.40 -0.18 8.21
N ASP A 345 -16.61 0.35 8.40
CA ASP A 345 -17.35 0.23 9.65
C ASP A 345 -17.89 -1.18 9.89
N ASP A 346 -18.32 -1.87 8.83
CA ASP A 346 -18.73 -3.28 8.88
C ASP A 346 -17.58 -4.16 9.40
N ASP A 347 -16.37 -3.96 8.88
CA ASP A 347 -15.15 -4.64 9.33
C ASP A 347 -14.81 -4.35 10.80
N GLU A 348 -14.95 -3.09 11.26
CA GLU A 348 -14.75 -2.74 12.67
C GLU A 348 -15.75 -3.42 13.60
N ARG A 349 -17.02 -3.45 13.19
CA ARG A 349 -18.06 -4.15 13.95
C ARG A 349 -17.79 -5.65 14.04
N GLU A 350 -17.39 -6.26 12.93
CA GLU A 350 -17.06 -7.69 12.89
C GLU A 350 -15.87 -8.00 13.80
N ALA A 351 -14.78 -7.22 13.70
CA ALA A 351 -13.61 -7.38 14.56
C ALA A 351 -13.95 -7.24 16.05
N CYS A 352 -14.79 -6.27 16.42
CA CYS A 352 -15.26 -6.10 17.80
C CYS A 352 -16.13 -7.28 18.27
N ALA A 353 -17.01 -7.81 17.42
CA ALA A 353 -17.86 -8.95 17.76
C ALA A 353 -17.05 -10.23 18.03
N VAL A 354 -16.00 -10.49 17.24
CA VAL A 354 -15.09 -11.63 17.44
C VAL A 354 -14.35 -11.54 18.78
N LEU A 355 -13.92 -10.34 19.18
CA LEU A 355 -13.23 -10.12 20.45
C LEU A 355 -14.19 -10.20 21.65
N GLY A 356 -15.45 -9.74 21.50
CA GLY A 356 -16.48 -9.81 22.53
C GLY A 356 -17.05 -11.22 22.78
N GLY A 357 -17.07 -12.09 21.75
CA GLY A 357 -17.59 -13.45 21.85
C GLY A 357 -16.69 -14.47 22.55
N ARG A 358 -15.47 -14.07 22.96
CA ARG A 358 -14.47 -14.98 23.55
C ARG A 358 -14.15 -14.73 25.04
N SER A 359 -14.83 -13.80 25.69
CA SER A 359 -14.65 -13.55 27.13
C SER A 359 -15.98 -13.42 27.86
N GLY A 360 -16.42 -14.53 28.44
CA GLY A 360 -17.14 -14.49 29.72
C GLY A 360 -16.16 -14.07 30.81
N SER A 361 -15.76 -12.80 30.82
CA SER A 361 -15.22 -12.07 31.97
C SER A 361 -14.99 -10.63 31.53
N ALA A 362 -15.58 -9.69 32.27
CA ALA A 362 -15.53 -8.26 31.99
C ALA A 362 -14.09 -7.74 32.05
N VAL A 363 -13.55 -7.35 30.89
CA VAL A 363 -12.47 -6.37 30.81
C VAL A 363 -12.89 -5.32 29.80
N THR A 364 -13.39 -4.21 30.31
CA THR A 364 -13.64 -2.97 29.58
C THR A 364 -12.30 -2.43 29.08
N GLY A 365 -11.92 -2.83 27.86
CA GLY A 365 -10.68 -2.41 27.21
C GLY A 365 -10.85 -1.08 26.50
N LEU A 366 -10.18 -0.06 27.02
CA LEU A 366 -10.04 1.27 26.45
C LEU A 366 -9.39 1.23 25.04
N PHE A 367 -10.19 1.52 24.02
CA PHE A 367 -9.75 2.28 22.83
C PHE A 367 -10.74 3.42 22.58
N GLY A 368 -10.92 4.26 23.61
CA GLY A 368 -11.59 5.54 23.50
C GLY A 368 -10.54 6.63 23.70
N LEU A 369 -10.06 7.22 22.60
CA LEU A 369 -9.34 8.49 22.64
C LEU A 369 -10.32 9.57 23.12
N SER A 370 -10.38 9.76 24.43
CA SER A 370 -10.95 10.95 25.05
C SER A 370 -9.88 12.03 25.03
N LEU A 371 -9.97 12.93 24.05
CA LEU A 371 -9.22 14.18 24.02
C LEU A 371 -10.21 15.32 24.25
N PHE A 372 -10.42 15.70 25.51
CA PHE A 372 -10.80 17.05 25.90
C PHE A 372 -10.23 17.36 27.27
N SER A 373 -9.19 18.19 27.28
CA SER A 373 -8.95 19.25 28.26
C SER A 373 -8.10 20.30 27.60
#